data_AF-A0A7S2JLF3-F1
#
_entry.id   AF-A0A7S2JLF3-F1
#
_cell.length_a   1.000
_cell.length_b   1.000
_cell.length_c   1.000
_cell.angle_alpha   90.00
_cell.angle_beta   90.00
_cell.angle_gamma   90.00
#
_symmetry.space_group_name_H-M   'P 1'
#
loop_
_entity.id
_entity.type
_entity.pdbx_description
1 polymer ?
#
loop_
_entity_poly.entity_id
_entity_poly.type
_entity_poly.pdbx_seq_one_letter_code
_entity_poly.pdbx_strand_id
1 'polypeptide(L)'
;RETHSGFLEGVDACRDPAASDAEVFRECARLIARDVPRTFPGEAALDPVRLRVADVLRAHAAHDRELGYVQGMCFAAAGVCMRTTSLRDARKLFEELVVGL
;
A
#
# COMPACT_ATOMS: atom_id res chain seq x y z
N ARG A 1 12.85 18.87 52.29
CA ARG A 1 11.96 18.89 51.11
C ARG A 1 12.82 18.46 49.93
N GLU A 2 12.89 17.14 49.72
CA GLU A 2 12.22 16.40 48.61
C GLU A 2 13.13 16.41 47.37
N THR A 3 14.01 15.42 47.17
CA THR A 3 13.84 14.11 46.50
C THR A 3 13.16 14.13 45.14
N HIS A 4 13.81 13.42 44.19
CA HIS A 4 13.38 12.98 42.85
C HIS A 4 13.75 13.86 41.64
N SER A 5 15.02 13.81 41.24
CA SER A 5 15.39 13.85 39.83
C SER A 5 15.21 12.43 39.26
N GLY A 6 13.98 12.13 38.81
CA GLY A 6 13.70 10.98 37.93
C GLY A 6 14.12 11.34 36.51
N PHE A 7 14.83 10.46 35.80
CA PHE A 7 14.22 9.39 34.99
C PHE A 7 13.45 10.04 33.83
N LEU A 8 13.98 10.13 32.61
CA LEU A 8 14.31 9.05 31.65
C LEU A 8 15.42 9.58 30.72
N GLU A 9 16.60 8.96 30.68
CA GLU A 9 16.95 7.82 29.80
C GLU A 9 16.70 8.07 28.31
N GLY A 10 17.78 7.94 27.55
CA GLY A 10 17.86 8.26 26.14
C GLY A 10 16.90 7.46 25.29
N VAL A 11 16.35 8.13 24.29
CA VAL A 11 15.69 7.48 23.17
C VAL A 11 16.49 7.78 21.91
N ASP A 12 17.80 7.51 21.99
CA ASP A 12 18.60 7.14 20.82
C ASP A 12 18.20 5.70 20.47
N ALA A 13 16.96 5.54 20.01
CA ALA A 13 16.51 4.26 19.49
C ALA A 13 17.21 4.09 18.15
N CYS A 14 18.12 3.12 18.07
CA CYS A 14 18.42 2.42 16.84
C CYS A 14 17.10 1.86 16.29
N ARG A 15 16.31 2.69 15.61
CA ARG A 15 15.07 2.28 14.97
C ARG A 15 15.49 1.35 13.85
N ASP A 16 15.19 0.07 14.01
CA ASP A 16 15.45 -0.93 12.99
C ASP A 16 14.73 -0.49 11.70
N PRO A 17 15.47 -0.19 10.61
CA PRO A 17 14.86 0.24 9.36
C PRO A 17 13.90 -0.83 8.79
N ALA A 18 14.13 -2.11 9.08
CA ALA A 18 13.21 -3.18 8.69
C ALA A 18 11.89 -3.12 9.48
N ALA A 19 11.92 -2.68 10.73
CA ALA A 19 10.73 -2.49 11.53
C ALA A 19 9.90 -1.31 11.01
N SER A 20 10.55 -0.20 10.62
CA SER A 20 9.85 0.94 9.99
C SER A 20 9.26 0.58 8.63
N ASP A 21 9.97 -0.17 7.80
CA ASP A 21 9.45 -0.61 6.49
C ASP A 21 8.22 -1.51 6.64
N ALA A 22 8.23 -2.40 7.63
CA ALA A 22 7.08 -3.23 7.93
C ALA A 22 5.88 -2.41 8.45
N GLU A 23 6.12 -1.31 9.17
CA GLU A 23 5.07 -0.37 9.59
C GLU A 23 4.45 0.36 8.40
N VAL A 24 5.28 0.88 7.50
CA VAL A 24 4.84 1.55 6.27
C VAL A 24 4.02 0.60 5.40
N PHE A 25 4.50 -0.62 5.19
CA PHE A 25 3.77 -1.62 4.42
C PHE A 25 2.42 -2.00 5.06
N ARG A 26 2.38 -2.15 6.39
CA ARG A 26 1.12 -2.39 7.12
C ARG A 26 0.13 -1.26 6.94
N GLU A 27 0.60 -0.02 6.94
CA GLU A 27 -0.28 1.13 6.71
C GLU A 27 -0.80 1.18 5.27
N CYS A 28 0.06 0.92 4.28
CA CYS A 28 -0.36 0.74 2.89
C CYS A 28 -1.45 -0.33 2.77
N ALA A 29 -1.28 -1.48 3.42
CA ALA A 29 -2.26 -2.56 3.40
C ALA A 29 -3.62 -2.14 3.98
N ARG A 30 -3.64 -1.30 5.04
CA ARG A 30 -4.89 -0.74 5.59
C ARG A 30 -5.56 0.22 4.63
N LEU A 31 -4.79 1.13 4.02
CA LEU A 31 -5.30 2.07 3.04
C LEU A 31 -5.88 1.34 1.81
N ILE A 32 -5.20 0.32 1.31
CA ILE A 32 -5.69 -0.53 0.21
C ILE A 32 -7.00 -1.23 0.59
N ALA A 33 -7.05 -1.85 1.77
CA ALA A 33 -8.26 -2.54 2.24
C ALA A 33 -9.45 -1.59 2.41
N ARG A 34 -9.18 -0.32 2.75
CA ARG A 34 -10.18 0.74 2.80
C ARG A 34 -10.60 1.17 1.39
N ASP A 35 -9.65 1.42 0.49
CA ASP A 35 -9.96 2.11 -0.76
C ASP A 35 -10.55 1.16 -1.83
N VAL A 36 -10.10 -0.10 -1.91
CA VAL A 36 -10.56 -1.05 -2.96
C VAL A 36 -12.08 -1.27 -2.99
N PRO A 37 -12.79 -1.45 -1.86
CA PRO A 37 -14.26 -1.53 -1.87
C PRO A 37 -14.95 -0.22 -2.30
N ARG A 38 -14.27 0.92 -2.16
CA ARG A 38 -14.78 2.26 -2.51
C ARG A 38 -14.46 2.65 -3.95
N THR A 39 -13.55 1.92 -4.61
CA THR A 39 -13.21 2.11 -6.02
C THR A 39 -14.37 1.64 -6.90
N PHE A 40 -15.00 2.57 -7.61
CA PHE A 40 -16.17 2.36 -8.48
C PHE A 40 -17.27 1.54 -7.77
N PRO A 41 -17.95 2.13 -6.77
CA PRO A 41 -18.95 1.43 -5.99
C PRO A 41 -20.15 1.07 -6.88
N GLY A 42 -20.61 -0.18 -6.79
CA GLY A 42 -21.74 -0.68 -7.58
C GLY A 42 -21.41 -1.16 -9.00
N GLU A 43 -20.14 -1.05 -9.43
CA GLU A 43 -19.71 -1.59 -10.71
C GLU A 43 -19.46 -3.10 -10.63
N ALA A 44 -20.46 -3.89 -11.04
CA ALA A 44 -20.43 -5.35 -10.96
C ALA A 44 -19.29 -5.98 -11.78
N ALA A 45 -18.84 -5.33 -12.85
CA ALA A 45 -17.71 -5.82 -13.64
C ALA A 45 -16.41 -5.88 -12.84
N LEU A 46 -16.30 -5.09 -11.75
CA LEU A 46 -15.10 -5.04 -10.92
C LEU A 46 -15.09 -6.10 -9.82
N ASP A 47 -16.23 -6.63 -9.40
CA ASP A 47 -16.30 -7.56 -8.26
C ASP A 47 -15.38 -8.79 -8.41
N PRO A 48 -15.27 -9.43 -9.59
CA PRO A 48 -14.35 -10.55 -9.78
C PRO A 48 -12.87 -10.16 -9.69
N VAL A 49 -12.54 -8.87 -9.85
CA VAL A 49 -11.15 -8.38 -9.95
C VAL A 49 -10.69 -7.61 -8.72
N ARG A 50 -11.57 -7.25 -7.76
CA ARG A 50 -11.22 -6.48 -6.55
C ARG A 50 -10.08 -7.11 -5.74
N LEU A 51 -10.07 -8.44 -5.62
CA LEU A 51 -8.97 -9.16 -4.96
C LEU A 51 -7.66 -8.96 -5.71
N ARG A 52 -7.68 -9.11 -7.04
CA ARG A 52 -6.51 -8.88 -7.89
C ARG A 52 -6.01 -7.44 -7.81
N VAL A 53 -6.91 -6.46 -7.73
CA VAL A 53 -6.55 -5.05 -7.52
C VAL A 53 -5.76 -4.89 -6.22
N ALA A 54 -6.24 -5.48 -5.12
CA ALA A 54 -5.53 -5.43 -3.85
C ALA A 54 -4.14 -6.09 -3.93
N ASP A 55 -4.02 -7.20 -4.66
CA ASP A 55 -2.75 -7.91 -4.84
C ASP A 55 -1.74 -7.12 -5.68
N VAL A 56 -2.20 -6.44 -6.74
CA VAL A 56 -1.35 -5.52 -7.53
C VAL A 56 -0.82 -4.41 -6.65
N LEU A 57 -1.70 -3.74 -5.88
CA LEU A 57 -1.32 -2.60 -5.04
C LEU A 57 -0.38 -3.00 -3.90
N ARG A 58 -0.61 -4.16 -3.25
CA ARG A 58 0.32 -4.68 -2.23
C ARG A 58 1.66 -5.04 -2.82
N ALA A 59 1.67 -5.64 -4.01
CA ALA A 59 2.91 -5.99 -4.68
C ALA A 59 3.72 -4.75 -5.06
N HIS A 60 3.05 -3.68 -5.51
CA HIS A 60 3.67 -2.38 -5.76
C HIS A 60 4.24 -1.78 -4.48
N ALA A 61 3.45 -1.66 -3.41
CA ALA A 61 3.90 -1.10 -2.13
C ALA A 61 5.04 -1.90 -1.46
N ALA A 62 5.17 -3.20 -1.78
CA ALA A 62 6.29 -4.02 -1.36
C ALA A 62 7.55 -3.82 -2.22
N HIS A 63 7.37 -3.45 -3.50
CA HIS A 63 8.43 -3.26 -4.48
C HIS A 63 9.03 -1.85 -4.38
N ASP A 64 8.19 -0.82 -4.41
CA ASP A 64 8.56 0.57 -4.20
C ASP A 64 8.11 1.00 -2.80
N ARG A 65 9.03 0.92 -1.83
CA ARG A 65 8.76 1.29 -0.44
C ARG A 65 8.82 2.80 -0.21
N GLU A 66 9.46 3.54 -1.10
CA GLU A 66 9.58 4.99 -1.01
C GLU A 66 8.24 5.64 -1.37
N LEU A 67 7.63 5.19 -2.47
CA LEU A 67 6.30 5.63 -2.87
C LEU A 67 5.18 4.90 -2.11
N GLY A 68 5.32 3.59 -1.92
CA GLY A 68 4.34 2.76 -1.23
C GLY A 68 2.99 2.73 -1.94
N TYR A 69 1.91 2.93 -1.18
CA TYR A 69 0.56 3.13 -1.73
C TYR A 69 0.10 4.56 -1.46
N VAL A 70 -0.33 5.25 -2.50
CA VAL A 70 -0.97 6.57 -2.41
C VAL A 70 -2.44 6.47 -2.80
N GLN A 71 -3.28 7.23 -2.09
CA GLN A 71 -4.71 7.30 -2.38
C GLN A 71 -4.95 7.68 -3.85
N GLY A 72 -5.80 6.91 -4.53
CA GLY A 72 -6.10 7.09 -5.95
C GLY A 72 -5.49 6.03 -6.86
N MET A 73 -4.39 5.39 -6.45
CA MET A 73 -3.78 4.29 -7.22
C MET A 73 -4.73 3.12 -7.45
N CYS A 74 -5.72 2.91 -6.57
CA CYS A 74 -6.74 1.88 -6.70
C CYS A 74 -7.58 2.01 -7.99
N PHE A 75 -7.81 3.23 -8.50
CA PHE A 75 -8.55 3.43 -9.75
C PHE A 75 -7.71 3.01 -10.97
N ALA A 76 -6.42 3.33 -10.97
CA ALA A 76 -5.48 2.88 -12.00
C ALA A 76 -5.35 1.35 -12.00
N ALA A 77 -5.13 0.75 -10.82
CA ALA A 77 -5.04 -0.70 -10.68
C ALA A 77 -6.34 -1.42 -11.11
N ALA A 78 -7.52 -0.85 -10.84
CA ALA A 78 -8.79 -1.35 -11.34
C ALA A 78 -8.85 -1.35 -12.88
N GLY A 79 -8.49 -0.24 -13.52
CA GLY A 79 -8.46 -0.16 -14.99
C GLY A 79 -7.51 -1.17 -15.63
N VAL A 80 -6.34 -1.38 -15.03
CA VAL A 80 -5.38 -2.39 -15.50
C VAL A 80 -5.92 -3.81 -15.30
N CYS A 81 -6.50 -4.10 -14.13
CA CYS A 81 -7.10 -5.41 -13.84
C CYS A 81 -8.32 -5.72 -14.71
N MET A 82 -9.00 -4.72 -15.27
CA MET A 82 -10.07 -4.93 -16.25
C MET A 82 -9.54 -5.37 -17.62
N ARG A 83 -8.29 -5.04 -17.94
CA ARG A 83 -7.69 -5.31 -19.27
C ARG A 83 -7.00 -6.67 -19.38
N THR A 84 -6.70 -7.30 -18.26
CA THR A 84 -6.01 -8.60 -18.24
C THR A 84 -6.45 -9.45 -17.06
N THR A 85 -6.53 -10.76 -17.27
CA THR A 85 -6.81 -11.74 -16.22
C THR A 85 -5.55 -12.18 -15.46
N SER A 86 -4.37 -11.93 -16.03
CA SER A 86 -3.07 -12.31 -15.49
C SER A 86 -2.59 -11.30 -14.43
N LEU A 87 -2.36 -11.76 -13.21
CA LEU A 87 -1.78 -10.91 -12.14
C LEU A 87 -0.38 -10.40 -12.54
N ARG A 88 0.42 -11.22 -13.23
CA ARG A 88 1.75 -10.82 -13.69
C ARG A 88 1.67 -9.65 -14.66
N ASP A 89 0.78 -9.75 -15.66
CA ASP A 89 0.65 -8.71 -16.67
C ASP A 89 -0.01 -7.47 -16.09
N ALA A 90 -0.98 -7.64 -15.17
CA ALA A 90 -1.59 -6.53 -14.45
C ALA A 90 -0.56 -5.75 -13.63
N ARG A 91 0.35 -6.44 -12.93
CA ARG A 91 1.45 -5.80 -12.22
C ARG A 91 2.35 -5.03 -13.18
N LYS A 92 2.79 -5.66 -14.26
CA LYS A 92 3.66 -5.01 -15.25
C LYS A 92 3.04 -3.74 -15.83
N LEU A 93 1.78 -3.83 -16.28
CA LEU A 93 1.04 -2.70 -16.83
C LEU A 93 0.79 -1.59 -15.80
N PHE A 94 0.60 -1.95 -14.53
CA PHE A 94 0.46 -0.99 -13.45
C PHE A 94 1.76 -0.24 -13.17
N GLU A 95 2.89 -0.94 -13.10
CA GLU A 95 4.20 -0.29 -12.91
C GLU A 95 4.54 0.65 -14.08
N GLU A 96 4.29 0.22 -15.33
CA GLU A 96 4.47 1.07 -16.51
C GLU A 96 3.60 2.35 -16.45
N LEU A 97 2.40 2.25 -15.87
CA LEU A 97 1.50 3.38 -15.71
C LEU A 97 1.95 4.32 -14.59
N VAL A 98 2.46 3.80 -13.47
CA VAL A 98 2.89 4.61 -12.31
C VAL A 98 4.23 5.30 -12.56
N VAL A 99 5.17 4.65 -13.26
CA VAL A 99 6.47 5.24 -13.61
C VAL A 99 6.36 6.26 -14.74
N GLY A 100 5.32 6.17 -15.58
CA GLY A 100 5.09 7.07 -16.70
C GLY A 100 4.30 8.35 -16.37
N LEU A 101 3.85 8.52 -15.12
CA LEU A 101 3.11 9.69 -14.62
C LEU A 101 4.05 10.69 -13.93
#